data_AF-A0A2M6WP42-F1
#
_entry.id   AF-A0A2M6WP42-F1
#
_cell.length_a   1.000
_cell.length_b   1.000
_cell.length_c   1.000
_cell.angle_alpha   90.00
_cell.angle_beta   90.00
_cell.angle_gamma   90.00
#
_symmetry.space_group_name_H-M   'P 1'
#
loop_
_entity.id
_entity.type
_entity.pdbx_description
1 polymer ?
#
loop_
_entity_poly.entity_id
_entity_poly.type
_entity_poly.pdbx_seq_one_letter_code
_entity_poly.pdbx_strand_id
1 'polypeptide(L)'
;MNYKKAFTLIELLVVIAIIGILATISIIAFSNARARARDAKRIGDAKQVETALEMFFNNQNRFPTKAEFDSGSLVINGKAYMVNLPEAPNPPDGSCDSNTNQFAYNVNSVGTTFTLSFCLGNNTGALSHGLKCVTRDGFLNTACSGDLGFTCGIPVVYGGDSYPTANIGSKCWMTKNLNIGTRIDACLSGPGCFGNNPQNQTNNGIIEKILF
;
A
#
# COMPACT_ATOMS: atom_id res chain seq x y z
N MET A 1 -23.72 66.23 -25.47
CA MET A 1 -23.25 65.33 -26.55
C MET A 1 -22.60 64.13 -25.90
N ASN A 2 -23.21 62.95 -26.02
CA ASN A 2 -22.67 61.71 -25.45
C ASN A 2 -21.65 61.11 -26.42
N TYR A 3 -20.36 61.31 -26.15
CA TYR A 3 -19.29 60.62 -26.88
C TYR A 3 -19.30 59.14 -26.49
N LYS A 4 -19.77 58.27 -27.39
CA LYS A 4 -19.64 56.82 -27.21
C LYS A 4 -18.17 56.47 -27.39
N LYS A 5 -17.53 55.98 -26.32
CA LYS A 5 -16.17 55.43 -26.39
C LYS A 5 -16.20 54.20 -27.29
N ALA A 6 -15.55 54.28 -28.45
CA ALA A 6 -15.33 53.14 -29.34
C ALA A 6 -14.03 52.43 -28.94
N PHE A 7 -14.07 51.11 -28.82
CA PHE A 7 -12.91 50.28 -28.53
C PHE A 7 -11.96 50.27 -29.73
N THR A 8 -10.65 50.35 -29.50
CA THR A 8 -9.67 50.20 -30.58
C THR A 8 -9.41 48.72 -30.89
N LEU A 9 -9.10 48.42 -32.16
CA LEU A 9 -8.74 47.05 -32.58
C LEU A 9 -7.53 46.51 -31.81
N ILE A 10 -6.56 47.37 -31.47
CA ILE A 10 -5.36 46.98 -30.73
C ILE A 10 -5.67 46.64 -29.27
N GLU A 11 -6.58 47.37 -28.61
CA GLU A 11 -7.02 47.05 -27.25
C GLU A 11 -7.70 45.68 -27.21
N LEU A 12 -8.56 45.38 -28.18
CA LEU A 12 -9.20 44.06 -28.28
C LEU A 12 -8.15 42.95 -28.51
N LEU A 13 -7.16 43.21 -29.38
CA LEU A 13 -6.09 42.25 -29.70
C LEU A 13 -5.23 41.91 -28.48
N VAL A 14 -4.85 42.91 -27.68
CA VAL A 14 -4.06 42.68 -26.46
C VAL A 14 -4.86 41.87 -25.43
N VAL A 15 -6.17 42.12 -25.29
CA VAL A 15 -7.03 41.39 -24.35
C VAL A 15 -7.12 39.90 -24.71
N ILE A 16 -7.39 39.57 -25.98
CA ILE A 16 -7.47 38.16 -26.38
C ILE A 16 -6.12 37.45 -26.28
N ALA A 17 -5.01 38.17 -26.49
CA ALA A 17 -3.66 37.62 -26.32
C ALA A 17 -3.40 37.25 -24.84
N ILE A 18 -3.76 38.13 -23.90
CA ILE A 18 -3.62 37.86 -22.46
C ILE A 18 -4.52 36.70 -22.02
N ILE A 19 -5.79 36.66 -22.47
CA ILE A 19 -6.72 35.56 -22.18
C ILE A 19 -6.16 34.23 -22.71
N GLY A 20 -5.60 34.22 -23.92
CA GLY A 20 -4.98 33.02 -24.50
C GLY A 20 -3.82 32.47 -23.65
N ILE A 21 -2.94 33.36 -23.17
CA ILE A 21 -1.82 32.97 -22.29
C ILE A 21 -2.36 32.39 -20.97
N LEU A 22 -3.30 33.07 -20.32
CA LEU A 22 -3.87 32.62 -19.04
C LEU A 22 -4.64 31.30 -19.18
N ALA A 23 -5.34 31.09 -20.29
CA ALA A 23 -6.10 29.87 -20.54
C ALA A 23 -5.19 28.64 -20.66
N THR A 24 -4.06 28.75 -21.36
CA THR A 24 -3.13 27.61 -21.55
C THR A 24 -2.52 27.11 -20.24
N ILE A 25 -2.07 28.02 -19.37
CA ILE A 25 -1.52 27.67 -18.04
C ILE A 25 -2.61 27.01 -17.18
N SER A 26 -3.83 27.54 -17.22
CA SER A 26 -4.96 27.06 -16.43
C SER A 26 -5.36 25.62 -16.78
N ILE A 27 -5.28 25.24 -18.06
CA ILE A 27 -5.61 23.87 -18.53
C ILE A 27 -4.68 22.82 -17.92
N ILE A 28 -3.37 23.09 -17.90
CA ILE A 28 -2.38 22.16 -17.33
C ILE A 28 -2.60 21.99 -15.83
N ALA A 29 -2.78 23.11 -15.11
CA ALA A 29 -3.05 23.09 -13.68
C ALA A 29 -4.33 22.31 -13.35
N PHE A 30 -5.39 22.51 -14.13
CA PHE A 30 -6.66 21.80 -13.95
C PHE A 30 -6.55 20.30 -14.25
N SER A 31 -5.75 19.90 -15.24
CA SER A 31 -5.49 18.48 -15.53
C SER A 31 -4.82 17.78 -14.33
N ASN A 32 -3.78 18.40 -13.76
CA ASN A 32 -3.06 17.87 -12.61
C ASN A 32 -3.94 17.82 -11.36
N ALA A 33 -4.77 18.85 -11.13
CA ALA A 33 -5.72 18.89 -10.02
C ALA A 33 -6.73 17.74 -10.12
N ARG A 34 -7.26 17.45 -11.32
CA ARG A 34 -8.16 16.31 -11.54
C ARG A 34 -7.49 14.97 -11.28
N ALA A 35 -6.23 14.79 -11.68
CA ALA A 35 -5.47 13.56 -11.40
C ALA A 35 -5.33 13.32 -9.89
N ARG A 36 -4.93 14.35 -9.14
CA ARG A 36 -4.84 14.27 -7.66
C ARG A 36 -6.19 13.99 -7.00
N ALA A 37 -7.27 14.60 -7.52
CA ALA A 37 -8.62 14.35 -7.00
C ALA A 37 -9.07 12.89 -7.24
N ARG A 38 -8.71 12.30 -8.39
CA ARG A 38 -8.95 10.87 -8.66
C ARG A 38 -8.17 9.98 -7.70
N ASP A 39 -6.88 10.24 -7.48
CA ASP A 39 -6.08 9.47 -6.54
C ASP A 39 -6.62 9.58 -5.10
N ALA A 40 -7.01 10.78 -4.65
CA ALA A 40 -7.65 10.97 -3.36
C ALA A 40 -8.97 10.19 -3.24
N LYS A 41 -9.78 10.18 -4.31
CA LYS A 41 -11.01 9.37 -4.38
C LYS A 41 -10.70 7.88 -4.31
N ARG A 42 -9.70 7.36 -5.04
CA ARG A 42 -9.30 5.94 -4.99
C ARG A 42 -8.93 5.49 -3.58
N ILE A 43 -8.18 6.32 -2.84
CA ILE A 43 -7.81 6.04 -1.44
C ILE A 43 -9.05 6.05 -0.54
N GLY A 44 -9.90 7.07 -0.66
CA GLY A 44 -11.12 7.18 0.14
C GLY A 44 -12.09 6.03 -0.11
N ASP A 45 -12.24 5.61 -1.37
CA ASP A 45 -13.06 4.48 -1.78
C ASP A 45 -12.48 3.16 -1.25
N ALA A 46 -11.16 2.95 -1.35
CA ALA A 46 -10.49 1.79 -0.76
C ALA A 46 -10.71 1.70 0.76
N LYS A 47 -10.67 2.84 1.45
CA LYS A 47 -10.89 2.90 2.91
C LYS A 47 -12.34 2.58 3.28
N GLN A 48 -13.30 3.08 2.50
CA GLN A 48 -14.72 2.76 2.69
C GLN A 48 -14.97 1.25 2.50
N VAL A 49 -14.36 0.64 1.49
CA VAL A 49 -14.47 -0.81 1.26
C VAL A 49 -13.84 -1.58 2.42
N GLU A 50 -12.65 -1.21 2.89
CA GLU A 50 -12.01 -1.82 4.07
C GLU A 50 -12.94 -1.80 5.29
N THR A 51 -13.53 -0.64 5.63
CA THR A 51 -14.47 -0.52 6.75
C THR A 51 -15.71 -1.39 6.55
N ALA A 52 -16.28 -1.44 5.35
CA ALA A 52 -17.42 -2.31 5.07
C ALA A 52 -17.07 -3.80 5.22
N LEU A 53 -15.88 -4.21 4.79
CA LEU A 53 -15.38 -5.58 4.95
C LEU A 53 -15.17 -5.94 6.43
N GLU A 54 -14.65 -5.01 7.25
CA GLU A 54 -14.52 -5.21 8.70
C GLU A 54 -15.89 -5.34 9.39
N MET A 55 -16.84 -4.47 9.05
CA MET A 55 -18.22 -4.56 9.57
C MET A 55 -18.87 -5.89 9.19
N PHE A 56 -18.64 -6.35 7.95
CA PHE A 56 -19.11 -7.65 7.49
C PHE A 56 -18.50 -8.78 8.33
N PHE A 57 -17.18 -8.76 8.56
CA PHE A 57 -16.49 -9.74 9.39
C PHE A 57 -17.04 -9.78 10.82
N ASN A 58 -17.27 -8.61 11.43
CA ASN A 58 -17.80 -8.51 12.80
C ASN A 58 -19.20 -9.14 12.95
N ASN A 59 -19.98 -9.23 11.88
CA ASN A 59 -21.32 -9.79 11.91
C ASN A 59 -21.41 -11.23 11.39
N GLN A 60 -20.59 -11.60 10.41
CA GLN A 60 -20.65 -12.90 9.75
C GLN A 60 -19.52 -13.85 10.20
N ASN A 61 -18.56 -13.37 11.01
CA ASN A 61 -17.34 -14.08 11.42
C ASN A 61 -16.46 -14.57 10.24
N ARG A 62 -16.66 -13.99 9.06
CA ARG A 62 -15.90 -14.24 7.83
C ARG A 62 -15.94 -13.00 6.95
N PHE A 63 -14.99 -12.88 6.04
CA PHE A 63 -15.06 -11.93 4.94
C PHE A 63 -15.98 -12.44 3.82
N PRO A 64 -16.50 -11.55 2.95
CA PRO A 64 -17.31 -11.97 1.82
C PRO A 64 -16.51 -12.85 0.87
N THR A 65 -17.17 -13.82 0.26
CA THR A 65 -16.60 -14.60 -0.83
C THR A 65 -16.38 -13.71 -2.04
N LYS A 66 -15.51 -14.13 -2.97
CA LYS A 66 -15.28 -13.40 -4.22
C LYS A 66 -16.59 -13.14 -4.98
N ALA A 67 -17.49 -14.12 -5.02
CA ALA A 67 -18.79 -14.00 -5.67
C ALA A 67 -19.71 -12.97 -4.99
N GLU A 68 -19.72 -12.92 -3.64
CA GLU A 68 -20.49 -11.91 -2.90
C GLU A 68 -19.97 -10.50 -3.17
N PHE A 69 -18.64 -10.32 -3.22
CA PHE A 69 -18.03 -9.03 -3.54
C PHE A 69 -18.32 -8.59 -4.98
N ASP A 70 -18.20 -9.52 -5.93
CA ASP A 70 -18.38 -9.25 -7.36
C ASP A 70 -19.83 -8.99 -7.75
N SER A 71 -20.78 -9.24 -6.84
CA SER A 71 -22.19 -8.85 -7.03
C SER A 71 -22.41 -7.33 -7.05
N GLY A 72 -21.40 -6.55 -6.64
CA GLY A 72 -21.45 -5.08 -6.60
C GLY A 72 -22.12 -4.50 -5.35
N SER A 73 -22.65 -5.34 -4.45
CA SER A 73 -23.30 -4.94 -3.22
C SER A 73 -23.06 -5.95 -2.10
N LEU A 74 -22.65 -5.49 -0.92
CA LEU A 74 -22.44 -6.31 0.27
C LEU A 74 -23.68 -6.22 1.16
N VAL A 75 -24.69 -7.02 0.85
CA VAL A 75 -25.95 -7.12 1.61
C VAL A 75 -26.23 -8.58 1.94
N ILE A 76 -26.36 -8.90 3.22
CA ILE A 76 -26.70 -10.26 3.69
C ILE A 76 -27.83 -10.17 4.71
N ASN A 77 -28.84 -11.03 4.55
CA ASN A 77 -29.99 -11.13 5.45
C ASN A 77 -30.67 -9.78 5.73
N GLY A 78 -30.76 -8.91 4.71
CA GLY A 78 -31.37 -7.58 4.82
C GLY A 78 -30.49 -6.51 5.49
N LYS A 79 -29.28 -6.85 5.92
CA LYS A 79 -28.31 -5.89 6.46
C LYS A 79 -27.33 -5.45 5.36
N ALA A 80 -27.32 -4.16 5.07
CA ALA A 80 -26.38 -3.56 4.13
C ALA A 80 -25.08 -3.15 4.83
N TYR A 81 -23.95 -3.67 4.34
CA TYR A 81 -22.60 -3.27 4.73
C TYR A 81 -22.03 -2.28 3.73
N MET A 82 -22.33 -2.49 2.45
CA MET A 82 -22.02 -1.56 1.37
C MET A 82 -23.06 -1.74 0.27
N VAL A 83 -23.82 -0.68 -0.03
CA VAL A 83 -24.93 -0.78 -1.01
C VAL A 83 -24.40 -0.78 -2.44
N ASN A 84 -23.39 0.05 -2.72
CA ASN A 84 -22.74 0.13 -4.02
C ASN A 84 -21.23 0.06 -3.83
N LEU A 85 -20.58 -0.91 -4.45
CA LEU A 85 -19.12 -0.96 -4.53
C LEU A 85 -18.62 0.22 -5.38
N PRO A 86 -17.54 0.90 -4.96
CA PRO A 86 -17.02 2.02 -5.71
C PRO A 86 -16.27 1.50 -6.94
N GLU A 87 -16.44 2.20 -8.05
CA GLU A 87 -15.62 1.99 -9.24
C GLU A 87 -14.45 2.97 -9.26
N ALA A 88 -13.31 2.49 -9.76
CA ALA A 88 -12.15 3.34 -9.94
C ALA A 88 -12.47 4.49 -10.91
N PRO A 89 -12.07 5.73 -10.61
CA PRO A 89 -12.37 6.87 -11.47
C PRO A 89 -11.81 6.70 -12.89
N ASN A 90 -12.59 7.10 -13.89
CA ASN A 90 -12.18 7.13 -15.30
C ASN A 90 -11.85 8.56 -15.76
N PRO A 91 -10.90 8.75 -16.69
CA PRO A 91 -10.05 7.73 -17.29
C PRO A 91 -8.91 7.27 -16.35
N PRO A 92 -8.29 6.10 -16.62
CA PRO A 92 -7.01 5.74 -16.02
C PRO A 92 -5.96 6.84 -16.23
N ASP A 93 -5.07 7.03 -15.26
CA ASP A 93 -4.06 8.08 -15.30
C ASP A 93 -2.77 7.66 -14.59
N GLY A 94 -1.67 8.32 -14.98
CA GLY A 94 -0.35 8.09 -14.41
C GLY A 94 0.09 6.63 -14.57
N SER A 95 0.40 5.96 -13.45
CA SER A 95 0.81 4.56 -13.44
C SER A 95 -0.35 3.55 -13.57
N CYS A 96 -1.60 4.01 -13.62
CA CYS A 96 -2.76 3.14 -13.76
C CYS A 96 -3.14 3.00 -15.22
N ASP A 97 -3.19 1.75 -15.69
CA ASP A 97 -3.68 1.36 -17.01
C ASP A 97 -5.12 0.83 -16.93
N SER A 98 -5.68 0.42 -18.07
CA SER A 98 -7.04 -0.13 -18.15
C SER A 98 -7.24 -1.41 -17.34
N ASN A 99 -6.18 -2.17 -17.06
CA ASN A 99 -6.25 -3.45 -16.35
C ASN A 99 -6.09 -3.28 -14.83
N THR A 100 -5.37 -2.24 -14.42
CA THR A 100 -5.01 -1.93 -13.03
C THR A 100 -5.89 -0.84 -12.41
N ASN A 101 -6.64 -0.07 -13.22
CA ASN A 101 -7.62 0.91 -12.75
C ASN A 101 -8.94 0.24 -12.33
N GLN A 102 -8.87 -0.68 -11.38
CA GLN A 102 -10.03 -1.35 -10.78
C GLN A 102 -9.73 -1.76 -9.34
N PHE A 103 -10.79 -1.98 -8.56
CA PHE A 103 -10.68 -2.56 -7.22
C PHE A 103 -10.75 -4.09 -7.32
N ALA A 104 -9.60 -4.75 -7.13
CA ALA A 104 -9.51 -6.21 -7.22
C ALA A 104 -9.49 -6.83 -5.81
N TYR A 105 -10.60 -7.46 -5.45
CA TYR A 105 -10.75 -8.15 -4.17
C TYR A 105 -10.38 -9.63 -4.27
N ASN A 106 -9.66 -10.16 -3.29
CA ASN A 106 -9.51 -11.59 -3.08
C ASN A 106 -9.65 -11.93 -1.59
N VAL A 107 -10.05 -13.17 -1.32
CA VAL A 107 -10.23 -13.70 0.02
C VAL A 107 -9.57 -15.07 0.11
N ASN A 108 -9.05 -15.43 1.28
CA ASN A 108 -8.54 -16.78 1.48
C ASN A 108 -9.70 -17.80 1.53
N SER A 109 -9.40 -19.08 1.27
CA SER A 109 -10.41 -20.15 1.24
C SER A 109 -11.17 -20.34 2.56
N VAL A 110 -10.63 -19.84 3.67
CA VAL A 110 -11.22 -19.91 5.01
C VAL A 110 -12.11 -18.69 5.32
N GLY A 111 -11.96 -17.58 4.58
CA GLY A 111 -12.69 -16.33 4.82
C GLY A 111 -12.17 -15.50 6.00
N THR A 112 -10.94 -15.73 6.46
CA THR A 112 -10.34 -15.03 7.62
C THR A 112 -9.43 -13.88 7.24
N THR A 113 -8.94 -13.83 6.00
CA THR A 113 -8.09 -12.75 5.49
C THR A 113 -8.54 -12.33 4.10
N PHE A 114 -8.33 -11.05 3.77
CA PHE A 114 -8.63 -10.51 2.45
C PHE A 114 -7.50 -9.63 1.92
N THR A 115 -7.47 -9.47 0.61
CA THR A 115 -6.70 -8.46 -0.11
C THR A 115 -7.62 -7.63 -0.98
N LEU A 116 -7.41 -6.32 -0.98
CA LEU A 116 -8.04 -5.41 -1.92
C LEU A 116 -6.94 -4.64 -2.65
N SER A 117 -6.75 -4.90 -3.93
CA SER A 117 -5.80 -4.17 -4.76
C SER A 117 -6.47 -2.99 -5.43
N PHE A 118 -5.77 -1.86 -5.49
CA PHE A 118 -6.15 -0.67 -6.25
C PHE A 118 -4.89 0.02 -6.76
N CYS A 119 -5.01 0.92 -7.73
CA CYS A 119 -3.87 1.63 -8.30
C CYS A 119 -3.90 3.13 -7.98
N LEU A 120 -2.74 3.75 -7.78
CA LEU A 120 -2.57 5.21 -7.72
C LEU A 120 -1.83 5.71 -8.95
N GLY A 121 -2.38 6.74 -9.61
CA GLY A 121 -1.77 7.32 -10.80
C GLY A 121 -0.49 8.06 -10.46
N ASN A 122 -0.51 8.86 -9.39
CA ASN A 122 0.61 9.66 -8.90
C ASN A 122 0.87 9.43 -7.41
N ASN A 123 2.02 9.93 -6.93
CA ASN A 123 2.33 9.94 -5.50
C ASN A 123 1.27 10.76 -4.74
N THR A 124 0.71 10.16 -3.70
CA THR A 124 -0.37 10.76 -2.90
C THR A 124 -0.05 10.60 -1.42
N GLY A 125 0.34 11.70 -0.77
CA GLY A 125 0.82 11.66 0.61
C GLY A 125 2.06 10.78 0.77
N ALA A 126 2.02 9.81 1.68
CA ALA A 126 3.08 8.84 1.91
C ALA A 126 3.04 7.63 0.95
N LEU A 127 2.00 7.50 0.13
CA LEU A 127 1.85 6.42 -0.82
C LEU A 127 2.48 6.81 -2.17
N SER A 128 3.31 5.92 -2.72
CA SER A 128 3.87 6.10 -4.05
C SER A 128 2.82 5.83 -5.12
N HIS A 129 3.09 6.17 -6.37
CA HIS A 129 2.26 5.73 -7.50
C HIS A 129 2.28 4.20 -7.68
N GLY A 130 1.41 3.69 -8.56
CA GLY A 130 1.28 2.28 -8.91
C GLY A 130 0.32 1.50 -8.03
N LEU A 131 0.40 0.16 -8.12
CA LEU A 131 -0.46 -0.75 -7.39
C LEU A 131 -0.22 -0.66 -5.87
N LYS A 132 -1.33 -0.72 -5.15
CA LYS A 132 -1.45 -0.73 -3.70
C LYS A 132 -2.32 -1.90 -3.27
N CYS A 133 -2.16 -2.26 -2.02
CA CYS A 133 -2.90 -3.34 -1.40
C CYS A 133 -3.46 -2.86 -0.07
N VAL A 134 -4.71 -3.22 0.20
CA VAL A 134 -5.32 -3.11 1.52
C VAL A 134 -5.52 -4.52 2.03
N THR A 135 -5.05 -4.77 3.25
CA THR A 135 -5.27 -6.00 3.99
C THR A 135 -5.97 -5.64 5.30
N ARG A 136 -6.27 -6.65 6.13
CA ARG A 136 -6.77 -6.44 7.49
C ARG A 136 -5.81 -5.61 8.35
N ASP A 137 -4.51 -5.62 8.06
CA ASP A 137 -3.49 -4.88 8.81
C ASP A 137 -3.31 -3.44 8.30
N GLY A 138 -4.02 -3.08 7.22
CA GLY A 138 -4.06 -1.73 6.66
C GLY A 138 -3.49 -1.64 5.24
N PHE A 139 -3.04 -0.43 4.88
CA PHE A 139 -2.56 -0.09 3.55
C PHE A 139 -1.08 -0.44 3.37
N LEU A 140 -0.78 -1.14 2.28
CA LEU A 140 0.57 -1.47 1.84
C LEU A 140 0.93 -0.64 0.61
N ASN A 141 2.15 -0.11 0.60
CA ASN A 141 2.67 0.68 -0.52
C ASN A 141 3.20 -0.20 -1.68
N THR A 142 2.58 -1.36 -1.90
CA THR A 142 2.96 -2.36 -2.92
C THR A 142 1.71 -3.11 -3.41
N ALA A 143 1.83 -3.83 -4.53
CA ALA A 143 0.77 -4.66 -5.07
C ALA A 143 0.40 -5.81 -4.10
N CYS A 144 -0.83 -6.33 -4.22
CA CYS A 144 -1.23 -7.52 -3.47
C CYS A 144 -0.53 -8.76 -4.06
N SER A 145 0.47 -9.29 -3.38
CA SER A 145 1.00 -10.63 -3.63
C SER A 145 0.14 -11.66 -2.89
N GLY A 146 -0.18 -12.79 -3.53
CA GLY A 146 -0.88 -13.93 -2.91
C GLY A 146 -0.16 -14.49 -1.68
N ASP A 147 1.12 -14.17 -1.53
CA ASP A 147 1.86 -14.24 -0.27
C ASP A 147 1.67 -12.93 0.50
N LEU A 148 0.55 -12.83 1.23
CA LEU A 148 0.42 -11.86 2.31
C LEU A 148 1.24 -12.30 3.53
N GLY A 149 2.55 -12.32 3.34
CA GLY A 149 3.51 -12.58 4.38
C GLY A 149 4.79 -11.89 3.99
N PHE A 150 5.15 -10.83 4.73
CA PHE A 150 6.52 -10.42 5.00
C PHE A 150 7.54 -10.99 4.00
N THR A 151 7.72 -10.34 2.83
CA THR A 151 8.68 -10.82 1.85
C THR A 151 10.08 -10.63 2.43
N CYS A 152 10.72 -11.74 2.75
CA CYS A 152 12.06 -11.73 3.30
C CYS A 152 13.03 -10.95 2.41
N GLY A 153 13.78 -10.03 3.01
CA GLY A 153 14.78 -9.20 2.33
C GLY A 153 14.29 -7.79 2.04
N ILE A 154 13.00 -7.50 2.20
CA ILE A 154 12.47 -6.14 2.16
C ILE A 154 12.29 -5.61 3.59
N PRO A 155 12.86 -4.44 3.95
CA PRO A 155 12.64 -3.84 5.26
C PRO A 155 11.16 -3.49 5.50
N VAL A 156 10.67 -3.76 6.71
CA VAL A 156 9.35 -3.36 7.18
C VAL A 156 9.45 -1.99 7.85
N VAL A 157 8.55 -1.07 7.54
CA VAL A 157 8.49 0.25 8.20
C VAL A 157 7.38 0.26 9.24
N TYR A 158 7.72 0.55 10.49
CA TYR A 158 6.78 0.62 11.60
C TYR A 158 7.15 1.78 12.53
N GLY A 159 6.18 2.66 12.84
CA GLY A 159 6.42 3.80 13.74
C GLY A 159 7.43 4.84 13.23
N GLY A 160 7.69 4.90 11.92
CA GLY A 160 8.69 5.77 11.31
C GLY A 160 10.09 5.14 11.19
N ASP A 161 10.31 3.99 11.82
CA ASP A 161 11.56 3.25 11.75
C ASP A 161 11.51 2.11 10.73
N SER A 162 12.62 1.92 10.00
CA SER A 162 12.80 0.81 9.06
C SER A 162 13.49 -0.38 9.73
N TYR A 163 12.91 -1.56 9.60
CA TYR A 163 13.34 -2.82 10.18
C TYR A 163 13.74 -3.80 9.07
N PRO A 164 15.04 -4.01 8.82
CA PRO A 164 15.50 -5.02 7.87
C PRO A 164 15.02 -6.42 8.25
N THR A 165 14.93 -7.31 7.26
CA THR A 165 14.31 -8.64 7.40
C THR A 165 15.20 -9.73 6.82
N ALA A 166 15.20 -10.93 7.43
CA ALA A 166 15.96 -12.09 6.96
C ALA A 166 15.23 -13.41 7.22
N ASN A 167 15.57 -14.42 6.41
CA ASN A 167 14.94 -15.72 6.42
C ASN A 167 15.70 -16.63 7.39
N ILE A 168 14.97 -17.28 8.29
CA ILE A 168 15.55 -18.28 9.20
C ILE A 168 14.64 -19.51 9.16
N GLY A 169 15.06 -20.52 8.41
CA GLY A 169 14.26 -21.69 8.12
C GLY A 169 13.14 -21.36 7.12
N SER A 170 11.89 -21.66 7.48
CA SER A 170 10.69 -21.37 6.68
C SER A 170 9.92 -20.13 7.16
N LYS A 171 10.54 -19.32 8.03
CA LYS A 171 9.93 -18.14 8.64
C LYS A 171 10.82 -16.93 8.46
N CYS A 172 10.19 -15.76 8.38
CA CYS A 172 10.91 -14.52 8.18
C CYS A 172 10.90 -13.64 9.44
N TRP A 173 12.05 -13.06 9.76
CA TRP A 173 12.30 -12.35 11.02
C TRP A 173 12.82 -10.93 10.77
N MET A 174 12.57 -10.02 11.71
CA MET A 174 13.19 -8.68 11.74
C MET A 174 14.63 -8.79 12.26
N THR A 175 15.60 -8.40 11.46
CA THR A 175 17.02 -8.63 11.77
C THR A 175 17.57 -7.72 12.87
N LYS A 176 16.93 -6.59 13.14
CA LYS A 176 17.30 -5.70 14.26
C LYS A 176 17.28 -6.43 15.63
N ASN A 177 16.43 -7.44 15.78
CA ASN A 177 16.34 -8.26 16.99
C ASN A 177 17.21 -9.53 16.95
N LEU A 178 18.01 -9.69 15.89
CA LEU A 178 18.79 -10.88 15.57
C LEU A 178 20.29 -10.64 15.55
N ASN A 179 20.73 -9.44 15.94
CA ASN A 179 22.14 -9.19 16.24
C ASN A 179 22.52 -9.90 17.54
N ILE A 180 22.87 -11.18 17.41
CA ILE A 180 23.50 -11.98 18.45
C ILE A 180 24.90 -12.37 17.97
N GLY A 181 25.90 -11.68 18.53
CA GLY A 181 27.26 -12.17 18.78
C GLY A 181 28.17 -12.48 17.59
N THR A 182 29.46 -12.26 17.80
CA THR A 182 30.55 -12.82 16.98
C THR A 182 30.57 -14.34 17.11
N ARG A 183 30.60 -15.04 15.97
CA ARG A 183 30.81 -16.49 15.84
C ARG A 183 32.07 -16.92 16.60
N ILE A 184 31.92 -17.82 17.57
CA ILE A 184 33.05 -18.52 18.21
C ILE A 184 33.16 -19.90 17.55
N ASP A 185 34.22 -20.12 16.79
CA ASP A 185 34.53 -21.44 16.24
C ASP A 185 35.17 -22.31 17.33
N ALA A 186 34.63 -23.51 17.54
CA ALA A 186 35.27 -24.50 18.40
C ALA A 186 36.58 -24.95 17.74
N CYS A 187 37.71 -24.50 18.28
CA CYS A 187 39.02 -25.02 17.89
C CYS A 187 39.12 -26.51 18.29
N LEU A 188 39.39 -27.39 17.32
CA LEU A 188 39.49 -28.83 17.54
C LEU A 188 40.90 -29.31 17.95
N SER A 189 41.94 -28.46 17.89
CA SER A 189 43.27 -28.81 18.41
C SER A 189 44.22 -27.61 18.48
N GLY A 190 44.82 -27.39 19.65
CA GLY A 190 45.85 -26.38 19.91
C GLY A 190 45.96 -26.04 21.41
N PRO A 191 47.08 -25.47 21.90
CA PRO A 191 47.21 -25.08 23.30
C PRO A 191 46.23 -23.93 23.60
N GLY A 192 45.19 -24.22 24.39
CA GLY A 192 44.07 -23.30 24.67
C GLY A 192 42.71 -23.80 24.18
N CYS A 193 42.65 -24.95 23.49
CA CYS A 193 41.40 -25.53 23.01
C CYS A 193 40.89 -26.58 24.01
N PHE A 194 39.69 -26.37 24.56
CA PHE A 194 39.06 -27.25 25.55
C PHE A 194 38.32 -28.37 24.79
N GLY A 195 38.94 -29.55 24.69
CA GLY A 195 38.44 -30.68 23.91
C GLY A 195 36.99 -31.08 24.27
N ASN A 196 36.22 -31.47 23.24
CA ASN A 196 34.93 -32.19 23.15
C ASN A 196 33.96 -32.21 24.36
N ASN A 197 34.00 -31.23 25.26
CA ASN A 197 33.11 -31.13 26.41
C ASN A 197 32.23 -29.88 26.27
N PRO A 198 30.97 -30.00 25.79
CA PRO A 198 30.09 -28.87 25.50
C PRO A 198 29.47 -28.22 26.75
N GLN A 199 29.99 -28.46 27.95
CA GLN A 199 29.35 -28.07 29.22
C GLN A 199 30.05 -26.93 29.97
N ASN A 200 30.98 -26.20 29.37
CA ASN A 200 31.61 -25.05 30.03
C ASN A 200 31.43 -23.71 29.31
N GLN A 201 30.23 -23.49 28.77
CA GLN A 201 29.78 -22.15 28.39
C GLN A 201 29.31 -21.44 29.65
N THR A 202 30.17 -20.58 30.23
CA THR A 202 29.76 -19.72 31.33
C THR A 202 28.66 -18.79 30.84
N ASN A 203 27.49 -18.86 31.47
CA ASN A 203 26.34 -18.02 31.19
C ASN A 203 26.72 -16.53 31.33
N ASN A 204 26.98 -15.88 30.20
CA ASN A 204 27.25 -14.45 30.08
C ASN A 204 25.96 -13.65 29.76
N GLY A 205 24.78 -14.28 29.86
CA GLY A 205 23.50 -13.66 29.54
C GLY A 205 23.15 -13.64 28.05
N ILE A 206 23.85 -14.39 27.20
CA ILE A 206 23.58 -14.49 25.77
C ILE A 206 23.17 -15.94 25.43
N ILE A 207 22.11 -16.10 24.63
CA ILE A 207 21.65 -17.41 24.16
C ILE A 207 22.58 -17.87 23.01
N GLU A 208 23.35 -18.92 23.26
CA GLU A 208 24.26 -19.54 22.28
C GLU A 208 23.58 -20.73 21.57
N LYS A 209 23.79 -20.87 20.26
CA LYS A 209 23.27 -21.98 19.46
C LYS A 209 24.40 -22.97 19.18
N ILE A 210 24.37 -24.11 19.87
CA ILE A 210 25.27 -25.24 19.58
C ILE A 210 24.67 -26.03 18.42
N LEU A 211 25.47 -26.29 17.38
CA LEU A 211 25.19 -27.32 16.37
C LEU A 211 26.12 -28.50 16.66
N PHE A 212 25.53 -29.70 16.71
CA PHE A 212 26.28 -30.96 16.74
C PHE A 212 26.94 -31.24 15.38
#